data_AF-A0A9E3GBL2-F1
#
_entry.id   AF-A0A9E3GBL2-F1
#
_cell.length_a   1.000
_cell.length_b   1.000
_cell.length_c   1.000
_cell.angle_alpha   90.00
_cell.angle_beta   90.00
_cell.angle_gamma   90.00
#
_symmetry.space_group_name_H-M   'P 1'
#
loop_
_entity.id
_entity.type
_entity.pdbx_description
1 polymer ?
#
loop_
_entity_poly.entity_id
_entity_poly.type
_entity_poly.pdbx_seq_one_letter_code
_entity_poly.pdbx_strand_id
1 'polypeptide(L)'
;MNTELTPLLTAAIGFAYVGGFAFFAIGVYLSYRRRQLHPLLLLCISAISFSWIEAPYDWAMYAQFAPAITRMPSWWPLNMTWGGLPAAVPPGYISYFVLPAVIGTALGRWAGSKFNWPRPITLLIAGLVTGFVWAFLFNAILGARLGIFYYGRVIPGLAVFEGSKHQYPLYDALAMGVLVMVFSYLLGRTDSEGRNVIEIWAGERSASRVGSAVLSVVAIVVIGNLLYGALFAPHLATKLGGWVTTGPTAALFPGVPNQPP
;
A
#
# COMPACT_ATOMS: atom_id res chain seq x y z
N MET A 1 -11.30 19.32 23.42
CA MET A 1 -10.74 18.59 22.27
C MET A 1 -10.52 17.15 22.72
N ASN A 2 -11.17 16.16 22.11
CA ASN A 2 -10.80 14.76 22.39
C ASN A 2 -9.48 14.48 21.67
N THR A 3 -8.39 14.62 22.40
CA THR A 3 -7.02 14.25 22.01
C THR A 3 -6.76 12.75 22.20
N GLU A 4 -7.77 12.00 22.63
CA GLU A 4 -7.66 10.58 22.93
C GLU A 4 -7.84 9.71 21.68
N LEU A 5 -7.00 8.69 21.56
CA LEU A 5 -7.13 7.66 20.54
C LEU A 5 -8.37 6.82 20.85
N THR A 6 -9.29 6.75 19.89
CA THR A 6 -10.41 5.81 19.98
C THR A 6 -9.89 4.37 19.94
N PRO A 7 -10.63 3.38 20.47
CA PRO A 7 -10.23 1.98 20.39
C PRO A 7 -9.94 1.51 18.95
N LEU A 8 -10.68 2.04 17.98
CA LEU A 8 -10.45 1.77 16.57
C LEU A 8 -9.13 2.37 16.06
N LEU A 9 -8.81 3.62 16.41
CA LEU A 9 -7.53 4.23 16.03
C LEU A 9 -6.37 3.47 16.64
N THR A 10 -6.49 3.05 17.90
CA THR A 10 -5.51 2.19 18.57
C THR A 10 -5.35 0.85 17.85
N ALA A 11 -6.44 0.21 17.45
CA ALA A 11 -6.40 -1.04 16.68
C ALA A 11 -5.76 -0.85 15.30
N ALA A 12 -6.04 0.25 14.60
CA ALA A 12 -5.45 0.57 13.30
C ALA A 12 -3.94 0.82 13.39
N ILE A 13 -3.50 1.56 14.40
CA ILE A 13 -2.08 1.78 14.72
C ILE A 13 -1.42 0.44 15.09
N GLY A 14 -2.10 -0.38 15.89
CA GLY A 14 -1.67 -1.73 16.23
C GLY A 14 -1.50 -2.61 14.99
N PHE A 15 -2.46 -2.62 14.07
CA PHE A 15 -2.37 -3.33 12.79
C PHE A 15 -1.14 -2.90 11.99
N ALA A 16 -0.85 -1.60 11.96
CA ALA A 16 0.30 -1.07 11.25
C ALA A 16 1.63 -1.56 11.85
N TYR A 17 1.84 -1.37 13.15
CA TYR A 17 3.09 -1.76 13.80
C TYR A 17 3.24 -3.28 13.94
N VAL A 18 2.25 -3.95 14.54
CA VAL A 18 2.32 -5.41 14.78
C VAL A 18 2.38 -6.15 13.47
N GLY A 19 1.51 -5.81 12.52
CA GLY A 19 1.49 -6.45 11.20
C GLY A 19 2.78 -6.18 10.42
N GLY A 20 3.21 -4.91 10.35
CA GLY A 20 4.41 -4.53 9.61
C GLY A 20 5.67 -5.21 10.14
N PHE A 21 5.89 -5.17 11.46
CA PHE A 21 7.03 -5.84 12.07
C PHE A 21 6.94 -7.37 11.99
N ALA A 22 5.75 -7.95 12.14
CA ALA A 22 5.59 -9.40 12.01
C ALA A 22 5.93 -9.89 10.60
N PHE A 23 5.40 -9.26 9.55
CA PHE A 23 5.73 -9.64 8.17
C PHE A 23 7.21 -9.45 7.85
N PHE A 24 7.81 -8.35 8.31
CA PHE A 24 9.23 -8.12 8.12
C PHE A 24 10.07 -9.19 8.82
N ALA A 25 9.78 -9.49 10.09
CA ALA A 25 10.46 -10.52 10.87
C ALA A 25 10.31 -11.91 10.25
N ILE A 26 9.11 -12.27 9.79
CA ILE A 26 8.87 -13.52 9.05
C ILE A 26 9.70 -13.54 7.76
N GLY A 27 9.74 -12.43 7.00
CA GLY A 27 10.56 -12.30 5.80
C GLY A 27 12.04 -12.53 6.09
N VAL A 28 12.57 -11.93 7.16
CA VAL A 28 13.96 -12.13 7.62
C VAL A 28 14.19 -13.58 8.02
N TYR A 29 13.31 -14.17 8.83
CA TYR A 29 13.41 -15.55 9.28
C TYR A 29 13.41 -16.55 8.10
N LEU A 30 12.49 -16.38 7.15
CA LEU A 30 12.43 -17.21 5.95
C LEU A 30 13.68 -17.03 5.08
N SER A 31 14.20 -15.81 4.99
CA SER A 31 15.44 -15.54 4.25
C SER A 31 16.64 -16.22 4.90
N TYR A 32 16.74 -16.18 6.22
CA TYR A 32 17.76 -16.87 6.99
C TYR A 32 17.67 -18.39 6.80
N ARG A 33 16.47 -18.97 6.94
CA ARG A 33 16.24 -20.42 6.77
C ARG A 33 16.66 -20.91 5.38
N ARG A 34 16.40 -20.11 4.35
CA ARG A 34 16.72 -20.42 2.96
C ARG A 34 18.16 -20.07 2.56
N ARG A 35 18.89 -19.32 3.39
CA ARG A 35 20.22 -18.73 3.08
C ARG A 35 20.22 -17.86 1.82
N GLN A 36 19.07 -17.29 1.48
CA GLN A 36 18.82 -16.40 0.35
C GLN A 36 17.63 -15.50 0.68
N LEU A 37 17.57 -14.28 0.13
CA LEU A 37 16.43 -13.39 0.34
C LEU A 37 15.12 -14.08 -0.05
N HIS A 38 14.12 -13.97 0.81
CA HIS A 38 12.78 -14.49 0.53
C HIS A 38 11.95 -13.42 -0.19
N PRO A 39 11.12 -13.77 -1.20
CA PRO A 39 10.24 -12.80 -1.89
C PRO A 39 9.41 -11.93 -0.94
N LEU A 40 8.94 -12.51 0.17
CA LEU A 40 8.21 -11.76 1.22
C LEU A 40 9.02 -10.58 1.78
N LEU A 41 10.32 -10.78 2.05
CA LEU A 41 11.17 -9.71 2.57
C LEU A 41 11.38 -8.61 1.52
N LEU A 42 11.56 -9.00 0.25
CA LEU A 42 11.65 -8.04 -0.85
C LEU A 42 10.37 -7.20 -0.96
N LEU A 43 9.19 -7.80 -0.83
CA LEU A 43 7.93 -7.07 -0.81
C LEU A 43 7.80 -6.13 0.40
N CYS A 44 8.23 -6.55 1.59
CA CYS A 44 8.24 -5.68 2.77
C CYS A 44 9.13 -4.45 2.56
N ILE A 45 10.32 -4.65 1.98
CA ILE A 45 11.27 -3.58 1.64
C ILE A 45 10.66 -2.66 0.57
N SER A 46 10.00 -3.20 -0.44
CA SER A 46 9.28 -2.43 -1.45
C SER A 46 8.19 -1.57 -0.83
N ALA A 47 7.31 -2.18 -0.02
CA ALA A 47 6.19 -1.52 0.62
C ALA A 47 6.62 -0.36 1.52
N ILE A 48 7.61 -0.56 2.39
CA ILE A 48 8.11 0.51 3.25
C ILE A 48 8.79 1.62 2.43
N SER A 49 9.39 1.29 1.28
CA SER A 49 10.04 2.28 0.43
C SER A 49 9.07 3.28 -0.20
N PHE A 50 7.79 2.91 -0.37
CA PHE A 50 6.76 3.82 -0.90
C PHE A 50 6.58 5.05 -0.02
N SER A 51 6.84 4.92 1.29
CA SER A 51 6.76 6.04 2.20
C SER A 51 7.61 7.23 1.73
N TRP A 52 8.74 7.02 1.04
CA TRP A 52 9.61 8.09 0.55
C TRP A 52 8.98 8.98 -0.53
N ILE A 53 8.01 8.45 -1.28
CA ILE A 53 7.30 9.16 -2.35
C ILE A 53 5.83 9.42 -2.00
N GLU A 54 5.50 9.27 -0.71
CA GLU A 54 4.13 9.39 -0.21
C GLU A 54 3.58 10.81 -0.32
N ALA A 55 4.43 11.81 -0.15
CA ALA A 55 3.98 13.20 -0.08
C ALA A 55 3.21 13.64 -1.34
N PRO A 56 3.70 13.37 -2.57
CA PRO A 56 2.90 13.56 -3.79
C PRO A 56 1.56 12.80 -3.83
N TYR A 57 1.50 11.60 -3.25
CA TYR A 57 0.30 10.76 -3.28
C TYR A 57 -0.78 11.20 -2.28
N ASP A 58 -0.41 11.44 -1.02
CA ASP A 58 -1.34 11.92 0.01
C ASP A 58 -1.99 13.25 -0.45
N TRP A 59 -1.21 14.05 -1.17
CA TRP A 59 -1.67 15.24 -1.87
C TRP A 59 -2.58 14.97 -3.07
N ALA A 60 -2.43 13.87 -3.80
CA ALA A 60 -3.26 13.50 -4.94
C ALA A 60 -4.66 13.05 -4.51
N MET A 61 -4.75 12.39 -3.34
CA MET A 61 -6.01 11.85 -2.81
C MET A 61 -6.66 12.72 -1.74
N TYR A 62 -6.00 13.80 -1.34
CA TYR A 62 -6.40 14.70 -0.26
C TYR A 62 -6.78 13.96 1.03
N ALA A 63 -6.07 12.87 1.38
CA ALA A 63 -6.42 12.11 2.56
C ALA A 63 -6.04 12.90 3.84
N GLN A 64 -6.98 12.97 4.78
CA GLN A 64 -6.79 13.62 6.06
C GLN A 64 -6.88 12.58 7.17
N PHE A 65 -5.87 12.52 8.02
CA PHE A 65 -5.82 11.60 9.16
C PHE A 65 -6.25 12.28 10.45
N ALA A 66 -6.77 11.49 11.39
CA ALA A 66 -7.20 12.01 12.69
C ALA A 66 -6.05 12.74 13.44
N PRO A 67 -6.28 13.97 13.95
CA PRO A 67 -5.22 14.78 14.56
C PRO A 67 -4.61 14.16 15.83
N ALA A 68 -5.31 13.24 16.49
CA ALA A 68 -4.81 12.52 17.66
C ALA A 68 -3.69 11.51 17.32
N ILE A 69 -3.49 11.15 16.06
CA ILE A 69 -2.45 10.20 15.65
C ILE A 69 -1.09 10.90 15.62
N THR A 70 -0.08 10.28 16.24
CA THR A 70 1.31 10.75 16.24
C THR A 70 1.82 10.92 14.81
N ARG A 71 2.38 12.10 14.53
CA ARG A 71 2.92 12.47 13.22
C ARG A 71 4.40 12.16 13.12
N MET A 72 4.88 12.08 11.89
CA MET A 72 6.31 12.05 11.61
C MET A 72 7.00 13.30 12.15
N PRO A 73 8.29 13.22 12.50
CA PRO A 73 9.06 14.40 12.93
C PRO A 73 9.03 15.50 11.89
N SER A 74 8.99 16.76 12.33
CA SER A 74 8.84 17.92 11.44
C SER A 74 9.98 18.11 10.43
N TRP A 75 11.17 17.61 10.75
CA TRP A 75 12.35 17.63 9.88
C TRP A 75 12.34 16.52 8.82
N TRP A 76 11.43 15.56 8.91
CA TRP A 76 11.36 14.46 7.96
C TRP A 76 10.65 14.91 6.68
N PRO A 77 11.18 14.62 5.47
CA PRO A 77 10.57 15.06 4.20
C PRO A 77 9.09 14.66 4.02
N LEU A 78 8.66 13.58 4.67
CA LEU A 78 7.28 13.07 4.64
C LEU A 78 6.30 13.83 5.53
N ASN A 79 6.78 14.79 6.33
CA ASN A 79 5.90 15.69 7.06
C ASN A 79 5.34 16.84 6.19
N MET A 80 5.66 16.86 4.88
CA MET A 80 5.11 17.83 3.93
C MET A 80 3.66 17.55 3.52
N THR A 81 3.02 16.48 4.03
CA THR A 81 1.60 16.23 3.78
C THR A 81 0.68 17.14 4.60
N TRP A 82 -0.59 17.26 4.20
CA TRP A 82 -1.54 18.11 4.91
C TRP A 82 -1.81 17.59 6.34
N GLY A 83 -1.23 18.25 7.34
CA GLY A 83 -1.28 17.80 8.74
C GLY A 83 -0.22 16.74 9.10
N GLY A 84 0.75 16.49 8.21
CA GLY A 84 1.86 15.56 8.40
C GLY A 84 1.47 14.09 8.29
N LEU A 85 2.37 13.25 7.76
CA LEU A 85 2.10 11.83 7.63
C LEU A 85 2.11 11.16 9.03
N PRO A 86 1.11 10.32 9.38
CA PRO A 86 1.17 9.58 10.63
C PRO A 86 2.38 8.66 10.70
N ALA A 87 3.03 8.58 11.87
CA ALA A 87 4.24 7.78 12.08
C ALA A 87 4.00 6.27 11.86
N ALA A 88 2.75 5.83 11.98
CA ALA A 88 2.35 4.45 11.74
C ALA A 88 2.21 4.09 10.25
N VAL A 89 2.19 5.05 9.32
CA VAL A 89 1.94 4.76 7.89
C VAL A 89 3.05 3.91 7.25
N PRO A 90 4.36 4.22 7.38
CA PRO A 90 5.38 3.40 6.74
C PRO A 90 5.41 1.92 7.17
N PRO A 91 5.36 1.56 8.47
CA PRO A 91 5.19 0.15 8.85
C PRO A 91 3.81 -0.37 8.45
N GLY A 92 2.79 0.47 8.46
CA GLY A 92 1.45 0.18 7.97
C GLY A 92 1.40 -0.22 6.49
N TYR A 93 2.31 0.28 5.65
CA TYR A 93 2.38 -0.14 4.25
C TYR A 93 2.80 -1.59 4.08
N ILE A 94 3.67 -2.08 4.96
CA ILE A 94 4.00 -3.49 4.96
C ILE A 94 2.73 -4.30 5.23
N SER A 95 2.02 -4.06 6.33
CA SER A 95 0.82 -4.84 6.64
C SER A 95 -0.31 -4.63 5.61
N TYR A 96 -0.51 -3.40 5.14
CA TYR A 96 -1.56 -3.05 4.20
C TYR A 96 -1.35 -3.66 2.81
N PHE A 97 -0.12 -3.74 2.30
CA PHE A 97 0.14 -4.31 0.97
C PHE A 97 0.53 -5.79 1.00
N VAL A 98 1.28 -6.22 2.01
CA VAL A 98 1.81 -7.59 2.06
C VAL A 98 0.73 -8.58 2.47
N LEU A 99 -0.17 -8.22 3.40
CA LEU A 99 -1.26 -9.11 3.80
C LEU A 99 -2.18 -9.51 2.64
N PRO A 100 -2.79 -8.57 1.88
CA PRO A 100 -3.60 -8.94 0.73
C PRO A 100 -2.77 -9.60 -0.37
N ALA A 101 -1.48 -9.28 -0.50
CA ALA A 101 -0.61 -9.98 -1.46
C ALA A 101 -0.44 -11.46 -1.11
N VAL A 102 -0.23 -11.79 0.17
CA VAL A 102 -0.16 -13.17 0.68
C VAL A 102 -1.47 -13.90 0.46
N ILE A 103 -2.61 -13.25 0.77
CA ILE A 103 -3.95 -13.82 0.53
C ILE A 103 -4.17 -14.07 -0.96
N GLY A 104 -3.87 -13.09 -1.81
CA GLY A 104 -4.01 -13.19 -3.27
C GLY A 104 -3.11 -14.27 -3.86
N THR A 105 -1.89 -14.42 -3.37
CA THR A 105 -1.01 -15.53 -3.74
C THR A 105 -1.58 -16.88 -3.32
N ALA A 106 -2.11 -17.01 -2.10
CA ALA A 106 -2.69 -18.26 -1.62
C ALA A 106 -3.93 -18.66 -2.44
N LEU A 107 -4.85 -17.72 -2.67
CA LEU A 107 -6.04 -17.91 -3.51
C LEU A 107 -5.66 -18.25 -4.95
N GLY A 108 -4.68 -17.54 -5.52
CA GLY A 108 -4.21 -17.77 -6.88
C GLY A 108 -3.56 -19.15 -7.05
N ARG A 109 -2.78 -19.62 -6.06
CA ARG A 109 -2.21 -20.98 -6.06
C ARG A 109 -3.30 -22.04 -5.95
N TRP A 110 -4.25 -21.86 -5.04
CA TRP A 110 -5.37 -22.78 -4.85
C TRP A 110 -6.22 -22.88 -6.12
N ALA A 111 -6.64 -21.76 -6.69
CA ALA A 111 -7.43 -21.72 -7.92
C ALA A 111 -6.65 -22.32 -9.09
N GLY A 112 -5.36 -21.99 -9.22
CA GLY A 112 -4.49 -22.55 -10.23
C GLY A 112 -4.41 -24.08 -10.16
N SER A 113 -4.23 -24.64 -8.97
CA SER A 113 -4.21 -26.10 -8.77
C SER A 113 -5.57 -26.76 -8.95
N LYS A 114 -6.66 -26.10 -8.54
CA LYS A 114 -8.01 -26.66 -8.57
C LYS A 114 -8.59 -26.70 -9.98
N PHE A 115 -8.32 -25.68 -10.78
CA PHE A 115 -8.89 -25.51 -12.11
C PHE A 115 -7.88 -25.74 -13.25
N ASN A 116 -6.64 -26.14 -12.93
CA ASN A 116 -5.54 -26.31 -13.89
C ASN A 116 -5.28 -25.05 -14.74
N TRP A 117 -5.42 -23.87 -14.13
CA TRP A 117 -5.24 -22.60 -14.83
C TRP A 117 -3.77 -22.16 -14.91
N PRO A 118 -3.40 -21.38 -15.94
CA PRO A 118 -2.04 -20.84 -16.07
C PRO A 118 -1.64 -19.98 -14.87
N ARG A 119 -0.67 -20.47 -14.09
CA ARG A 119 -0.23 -19.88 -12.83
C ARG A 119 0.09 -18.38 -12.90
N PRO A 120 0.81 -17.84 -13.91
CA PRO A 120 1.08 -16.40 -14.02
C PRO A 120 -0.18 -15.55 -14.03
N ILE A 121 -1.13 -15.89 -14.91
CA ILE A 121 -2.37 -15.13 -15.12
C ILE A 121 -3.28 -15.29 -13.90
N THR A 122 -3.39 -16.50 -13.34
CA THR A 122 -4.20 -16.74 -12.15
C THR A 122 -3.72 -15.96 -10.93
N LEU A 123 -2.40 -15.84 -10.73
CA LEU A 123 -1.84 -15.03 -9.65
C LEU A 123 -2.14 -13.54 -9.84
N LEU A 124 -2.05 -13.03 -11.08
CA LEU A 124 -2.37 -11.64 -11.38
C LEU A 124 -3.84 -11.35 -11.10
N ILE A 125 -4.76 -12.17 -11.63
CA ILE A 125 -6.21 -12.00 -11.42
C ILE A 125 -6.55 -12.10 -9.93
N ALA A 126 -6.04 -13.12 -9.23
CA ALA A 126 -6.31 -13.29 -7.81
C ALA A 126 -5.78 -12.12 -6.98
N GLY A 127 -4.58 -11.62 -7.28
CA GLY A 127 -4.01 -10.45 -6.62
C GLY A 127 -4.80 -9.18 -6.89
N LEU A 128 -5.24 -8.95 -8.14
CA LEU A 128 -6.05 -7.79 -8.52
C LEU A 128 -7.38 -7.77 -7.75
N VAL A 129 -8.11 -8.88 -7.78
CA VAL A 129 -9.41 -9.00 -7.08
C VAL A 129 -9.21 -8.86 -5.57
N THR A 130 -8.22 -9.54 -5.00
CA THR A 130 -7.95 -9.47 -3.55
C THR A 130 -7.58 -8.05 -3.14
N GLY A 131 -6.69 -7.38 -3.89
CA GLY A 131 -6.26 -6.03 -3.60
C GLY A 131 -7.37 -5.00 -3.75
N PHE A 132 -8.20 -5.11 -4.78
CA PHE A 132 -9.35 -4.23 -4.98
C PHE A 132 -10.35 -4.37 -3.81
N VAL A 133 -10.72 -5.61 -3.46
CA VAL A 133 -11.63 -5.89 -2.34
C VAL A 133 -11.01 -5.43 -1.02
N TRP A 134 -9.73 -5.70 -0.80
CA TRP A 134 -9.00 -5.26 0.39
C TRP A 134 -9.02 -3.74 0.52
N ALA A 135 -8.67 -3.02 -0.53
CA ALA A 135 -8.67 -1.56 -0.53
C ALA A 135 -10.07 -1.00 -0.33
N PHE A 136 -11.09 -1.55 -0.99
CA PHE A 136 -12.47 -1.13 -0.78
C PHE A 136 -12.93 -1.34 0.67
N LEU A 137 -12.69 -2.51 1.26
CA LEU A 137 -13.09 -2.79 2.65
C LEU A 137 -12.25 -1.98 3.65
N PHE A 138 -10.93 -1.95 3.49
CA PHE A 138 -10.04 -1.28 4.43
C PHE A 138 -10.14 0.25 4.30
N ASN A 139 -10.06 0.81 3.10
CA ASN A 139 -10.06 2.26 2.92
C ASN A 139 -11.48 2.85 2.95
N ALA A 140 -12.47 2.24 2.29
CA ALA A 140 -13.82 2.82 2.26
C ALA A 140 -14.58 2.57 3.56
N ILE A 141 -14.43 1.38 4.16
CA ILE A 141 -15.15 1.03 5.39
C ILE A 141 -14.32 1.38 6.62
N LEU A 142 -13.18 0.74 6.85
CA LEU A 142 -12.40 1.00 8.08
C LEU A 142 -11.83 2.43 8.11
N GLY A 143 -11.30 2.91 6.97
CA GLY A 143 -10.78 4.26 6.80
C GLY A 143 -11.87 5.31 6.87
N ALA A 144 -12.57 5.48 5.75
CA ALA A 144 -13.49 6.57 5.51
C ALA A 144 -14.81 6.45 6.28
N ARG A 145 -15.39 5.26 6.50
CA ARG A 145 -16.64 5.14 7.27
C ARG A 145 -16.42 5.24 8.77
N LEU A 146 -15.38 4.57 9.30
CA LEU A 146 -15.13 4.53 10.73
C LEU A 146 -14.19 5.63 11.25
N GLY A 147 -13.60 6.44 10.36
CA GLY A 147 -12.94 7.70 10.71
C GLY A 147 -11.47 7.60 11.10
N ILE A 148 -10.75 6.60 10.57
CA ILE A 148 -9.29 6.55 10.69
C ILE A 148 -8.67 7.67 9.84
N PHE A 149 -9.20 7.86 8.63
CA PHE A 149 -8.89 8.94 7.72
C PHE A 149 -10.07 9.23 6.79
N TYR A 150 -10.12 10.41 6.20
CA TYR A 150 -11.15 10.80 5.24
C TYR A 150 -10.53 11.38 3.97
N TYR A 151 -11.16 11.13 2.83
CA TYR A 151 -10.77 11.74 1.57
C TYR A 151 -11.35 13.15 1.47
N GLY A 152 -10.50 14.15 1.34
CA GLY A 152 -10.89 15.55 1.23
C GLY A 152 -11.60 15.86 -0.08
N ARG A 153 -11.12 15.30 -1.19
CA ARG A 153 -11.71 15.53 -2.51
C ARG A 153 -11.61 14.30 -3.41
N VAL A 154 -12.55 14.19 -4.34
CA VAL A 154 -12.62 13.11 -5.33
C VAL A 154 -13.02 13.66 -6.71
N ILE A 155 -12.74 12.88 -7.76
CA ILE A 155 -13.24 13.15 -9.11
C ILE A 155 -14.75 12.82 -9.16
N PRO A 156 -15.61 13.75 -9.61
CA PRO A 156 -17.05 13.49 -9.73
C PRO A 156 -17.35 12.30 -10.63
N GLY A 157 -18.28 11.44 -10.21
CA GLY A 157 -18.70 10.23 -10.92
C GLY A 157 -17.74 9.03 -10.78
N LEU A 158 -16.59 9.17 -10.11
CA LEU A 158 -15.61 8.10 -9.92
C LEU A 158 -15.38 7.74 -8.44
N ALA A 159 -16.30 8.12 -7.56
CA ALA A 159 -16.26 7.82 -6.14
C ALA A 159 -17.61 7.28 -5.63
N VAL A 160 -17.56 6.59 -4.49
CA VAL A 160 -18.77 6.23 -3.73
C VAL A 160 -18.98 7.25 -2.62
N PHE A 161 -20.25 7.52 -2.28
CA PHE A 161 -20.65 8.51 -1.27
C PHE A 161 -20.10 9.92 -1.54
N GLU A 162 -20.01 10.33 -2.80
CA GLU A 162 -19.45 11.60 -3.25
C GLU A 162 -20.05 12.79 -2.49
N GLY A 163 -19.20 13.75 -2.11
CA GLY A 163 -19.61 14.97 -1.40
C GLY A 163 -20.00 14.74 0.07
N SER A 164 -20.03 13.48 0.53
CA SER A 164 -20.18 13.17 1.94
C SER A 164 -18.82 13.10 2.63
N LYS A 165 -18.86 13.16 3.97
CA LYS A 165 -17.69 12.90 4.82
C LYS A 165 -17.05 11.52 4.57
N HIS A 166 -17.84 10.55 4.08
CA HIS A 166 -17.42 9.17 3.88
C HIS A 166 -17.13 8.85 2.41
N GLN A 167 -16.89 9.86 1.58
CA GLN A 167 -16.56 9.65 0.18
C GLN A 167 -15.31 8.78 0.01
N TYR A 168 -15.32 7.92 -1.00
CA TYR A 168 -14.19 7.04 -1.30
C TYR A 168 -13.96 6.94 -2.81
N PRO A 169 -12.75 7.26 -3.30
CA PRO A 169 -12.40 7.18 -4.71
C PRO A 169 -12.25 5.73 -5.19
N LEU A 170 -13.07 5.29 -6.14
CA LEU A 170 -13.00 3.92 -6.67
C LEU A 170 -11.71 3.67 -7.47
N TYR A 171 -11.16 4.73 -8.06
CA TYR A 171 -9.88 4.68 -8.76
C TYR A 171 -8.70 4.38 -7.82
N ASP A 172 -8.79 4.76 -6.54
CA ASP A 172 -7.82 4.34 -5.52
C ASP A 172 -7.88 2.83 -5.29
N ALA A 173 -9.09 2.28 -5.12
CA ALA A 173 -9.28 0.83 -4.96
C ALA A 173 -8.66 0.03 -6.12
N LEU A 174 -8.82 0.54 -7.34
CA LEU A 174 -8.23 -0.06 -8.53
C LEU A 174 -6.70 0.06 -8.55
N ALA A 175 -6.15 1.23 -8.23
CA ALA A 175 -4.71 1.43 -8.12
C ALA A 175 -4.09 0.47 -7.10
N MET A 176 -4.70 0.35 -5.92
CA MET A 176 -4.31 -0.60 -4.88
C MET A 176 -4.44 -2.06 -5.34
N GLY A 177 -5.51 -2.39 -6.06
CA GLY A 177 -5.68 -3.69 -6.70
C GLY A 177 -4.52 -4.04 -7.63
N VAL A 178 -4.11 -3.11 -8.49
CA VAL A 178 -2.99 -3.33 -9.44
C VAL A 178 -1.66 -3.49 -8.71
N LEU A 179 -1.43 -2.78 -7.61
CA LEU A 179 -0.22 -2.95 -6.81
C LEU A 179 -0.17 -4.34 -6.18
N VAL A 180 -1.26 -4.76 -5.53
CA VAL A 180 -1.37 -6.09 -4.92
C VAL A 180 -1.30 -7.19 -5.98
N MET A 181 -1.84 -6.97 -7.19
CA MET A 181 -1.68 -7.87 -8.33
C MET A 181 -0.20 -8.16 -8.63
N VAL A 182 0.63 -7.13 -8.73
CA VAL A 182 2.07 -7.29 -8.98
C VAL A 182 2.75 -7.97 -7.78
N PHE A 183 2.41 -7.59 -6.55
CA PHE A 183 2.99 -8.21 -5.36
C PHE A 183 2.63 -9.70 -5.24
N SER A 184 1.37 -10.07 -5.45
CA SER A 184 0.91 -11.47 -5.46
C SER A 184 1.60 -12.28 -6.56
N TYR A 185 1.86 -11.67 -7.71
CA TYR A 185 2.65 -12.29 -8.77
C TYR A 185 4.10 -12.51 -8.34
N LEU A 186 4.79 -11.47 -7.85
CA LEU A 186 6.20 -11.56 -7.43
C LEU A 186 6.40 -12.52 -6.24
N LEU A 187 5.42 -12.64 -5.35
CA LEU A 187 5.43 -13.60 -4.23
C LEU A 187 5.07 -15.01 -4.68
N GLY A 188 4.11 -15.14 -5.60
CA GLY A 188 3.54 -16.41 -5.99
C GLY A 188 4.28 -17.14 -7.10
N ARG A 189 4.91 -16.39 -8.01
CA ARG A 189 5.64 -16.90 -9.18
C ARG A 189 7.10 -17.11 -8.81
N THR A 190 7.37 -18.31 -8.30
CA THR A 190 8.72 -18.75 -7.95
C THR A 190 9.18 -19.89 -8.84
N ASP A 191 10.50 -20.10 -8.92
CA ASP A 191 11.11 -21.31 -9.48
C ASP A 191 11.13 -22.47 -8.46
N SER A 192 11.82 -23.57 -8.82
CA SER A 192 11.99 -24.75 -7.97
C SER A 192 12.82 -24.50 -6.71
N GLU A 193 13.67 -23.46 -6.72
CA GLU A 193 14.44 -23.05 -5.56
C GLU A 193 13.66 -22.09 -4.65
N GLY A 194 12.50 -21.59 -5.11
CA GLY A 194 11.66 -20.61 -4.43
C GLY A 194 11.99 -19.16 -4.77
N ARG A 195 12.83 -18.89 -5.79
CA ARG A 195 13.26 -17.56 -6.20
C ARG A 195 12.19 -16.92 -7.06
N ASN A 196 11.90 -15.65 -6.83
CA ASN A 196 11.08 -14.88 -7.77
C ASN A 196 11.89 -14.39 -8.99
N VAL A 197 11.20 -13.75 -9.93
CA VAL A 197 11.82 -13.24 -11.16
C VAL A 197 12.94 -12.22 -10.92
N ILE A 198 12.89 -11.45 -9.83
CA ILE A 198 13.91 -10.45 -9.48
C ILE A 198 15.16 -11.15 -8.95
N GLU A 199 15.01 -12.14 -8.07
CA GLU A 199 16.12 -12.93 -7.55
C GLU A 199 16.83 -13.71 -8.65
N ILE A 200 16.07 -14.30 -9.59
CA ILE A 200 16.63 -15.02 -10.75
C ILE A 200 17.49 -14.06 -11.58
N TRP A 201 16.92 -12.91 -11.97
CA TRP A 201 17.66 -11.88 -12.71
C TRP A 201 18.90 -11.39 -11.96
N ALA A 202 18.78 -11.11 -10.66
CA ALA A 202 19.91 -10.63 -9.86
C ALA A 202 21.01 -11.69 -9.69
N GLY A 203 20.64 -12.98 -9.65
CA GLY A 203 21.57 -14.11 -9.66
C GLY A 203 22.36 -14.22 -10.96
N GLU A 204 21.72 -13.97 -12.10
CA GLU A 204 22.37 -13.96 -13.41
C GLU A 204 23.32 -12.76 -13.61
N ARG A 205 23.08 -11.66 -12.90
CA ARG A 205 23.85 -10.42 -13.02
C ARG A 205 24.96 -10.22 -11.98
N SER A 206 25.06 -11.10 -10.99
CA SER A 206 26.06 -10.98 -9.93
C SER A 206 26.90 -12.25 -9.80
N ALA A 207 28.21 -12.06 -9.71
CA ALA A 207 29.15 -13.15 -9.42
C ALA A 207 29.15 -13.61 -7.94
N SER A 208 28.51 -12.85 -7.04
CA SER A 208 28.46 -13.15 -5.60
C SER A 208 27.04 -13.15 -5.03
N ARG A 209 26.84 -13.88 -3.93
CA ARG A 209 25.57 -13.92 -3.20
C ARG A 209 25.19 -12.56 -2.61
N VAL A 210 26.17 -11.84 -2.08
CA VAL A 210 25.96 -10.48 -1.52
C VAL A 210 25.55 -9.52 -2.63
N GLY A 211 26.25 -9.54 -3.77
CA GLY A 211 25.89 -8.71 -4.93
C GLY A 211 24.49 -9.02 -5.46
N SER A 212 24.10 -10.30 -5.52
CA SER A 212 22.75 -10.70 -5.95
C SER A 212 21.67 -10.22 -4.96
N ALA A 213 21.94 -10.30 -3.66
CA ALA A 213 21.04 -9.78 -2.63
C ALA A 213 20.86 -8.26 -2.73
N VAL A 214 21.96 -7.51 -2.87
CA VAL A 214 21.94 -6.05 -3.05
C VAL A 214 21.18 -5.67 -4.33
N LEU A 215 21.48 -6.33 -5.46
CA LEU A 215 20.76 -6.10 -6.72
C LEU A 215 19.27 -6.39 -6.60
N SER A 216 18.88 -7.46 -5.89
CA SER A 216 17.47 -7.80 -5.66
C SER A 216 16.75 -6.71 -4.86
N VAL A 217 17.39 -6.18 -3.81
CA VAL A 217 16.86 -5.09 -2.99
C VAL A 217 16.73 -3.81 -3.81
N VAL A 218 17.76 -3.42 -4.56
CA VAL A 218 17.71 -2.23 -5.43
C VAL A 218 16.61 -2.39 -6.49
N ALA A 219 16.54 -3.55 -7.13
CA ALA A 219 15.55 -3.81 -8.17
C ALA A 219 14.12 -3.75 -7.63
N ILE A 220 13.81 -4.36 -6.48
CA ILE A 220 12.44 -4.33 -5.94
C ILE A 220 12.05 -2.92 -5.44
N VAL A 221 13.02 -2.14 -4.94
CA VAL A 221 12.77 -0.73 -4.59
C VAL A 221 12.48 0.08 -5.84
N VAL A 222 13.29 -0.03 -6.90
CA VAL A 222 13.10 0.71 -8.15
C VAL A 222 11.79 0.30 -8.83
N ILE A 223 11.56 -0.99 -9.04
CA ILE A 223 10.32 -1.51 -9.66
C ILE A 223 9.10 -1.10 -8.84
N GLY A 224 9.18 -1.23 -7.52
CA GLY A 224 8.11 -0.85 -6.62
C GLY A 224 7.76 0.63 -6.74
N ASN A 225 8.75 1.52 -6.66
CA ASN A 225 8.51 2.97 -6.75
C ASN A 225 8.05 3.39 -8.15
N LEU A 226 8.55 2.76 -9.22
CA LEU A 226 8.05 2.99 -10.57
C LEU A 226 6.60 2.55 -10.73
N LEU A 227 6.24 1.37 -10.20
CA LEU A 227 4.86 0.89 -10.21
C LEU A 227 3.94 1.81 -9.41
N TYR A 228 4.33 2.14 -8.18
CA TYR A 228 3.57 3.02 -7.30
C TYR A 228 3.39 4.40 -7.94
N GLY A 229 4.48 4.99 -8.46
CA GLY A 229 4.46 6.25 -9.18
C GLY A 229 3.59 6.20 -10.44
N ALA A 230 3.65 5.13 -11.23
CA ALA A 230 2.81 4.97 -12.43
C ALA A 230 1.31 4.86 -12.10
N LEU A 231 0.98 4.23 -10.96
CA LEU A 231 -0.40 4.12 -10.50
C LEU A 231 -0.94 5.48 -10.05
N PHE A 232 -0.11 6.30 -9.41
CA PHE A 232 -0.54 7.58 -8.84
C PHE A 232 -0.28 8.81 -9.71
N ALA A 233 0.56 8.71 -10.74
CA ALA A 233 0.76 9.80 -11.69
C ALA A 233 -0.55 10.27 -12.37
N PRO A 234 -1.48 9.39 -12.79
CA PRO A 234 -2.79 9.82 -13.28
C PRO A 234 -3.57 10.64 -12.25
N HIS A 235 -3.49 10.28 -10.97
CA HIS A 235 -4.21 10.95 -9.88
C HIS A 235 -3.63 12.35 -9.63
N LEU A 236 -2.30 12.46 -9.67
CA LEU A 236 -1.63 13.76 -9.60
C LEU A 236 -1.97 14.62 -10.83
N ALA A 237 -2.02 14.03 -12.02
CA ALA A 237 -2.38 14.75 -13.24
C ALA A 237 -3.83 15.25 -13.20
N THR A 238 -4.78 14.45 -12.74
CA THR A 238 -6.19 14.88 -12.58
C THR A 238 -6.35 15.96 -11.52
N LYS A 239 -5.56 15.90 -10.44
CA LYS A 239 -5.47 16.98 -9.44
C LYS A 239 -4.97 18.28 -10.08
N LEU A 240 -3.80 18.25 -10.71
CA LEU A 240 -3.20 19.43 -11.34
C LEU A 240 -4.07 19.99 -12.48
N GLY A 241 -4.84 19.14 -13.15
CA GLY A 241 -5.84 19.52 -14.14
C GLY A 241 -7.13 20.10 -13.57
N GLY A 242 -7.29 20.15 -12.24
CA GLY A 242 -8.48 20.70 -11.58
C GLY A 242 -9.73 19.81 -11.65
N TRP A 243 -9.57 18.49 -11.84
CA TRP A 243 -10.72 17.57 -11.99
C TRP A 243 -11.20 16.96 -10.66
N VAL A 244 -10.41 17.10 -9.59
CA VAL A 244 -10.71 16.57 -8.25
C VAL A 244 -11.53 17.60 -7.46
N THR A 245 -12.80 17.81 -7.85
CA THR A 245 -13.59 18.98 -7.43
C THR A 245 -14.61 18.70 -6.31
N THR A 246 -15.07 17.46 -6.15
CA THR A 246 -16.10 17.13 -5.17
C THR A 246 -15.50 16.89 -3.78
N GLY A 247 -16.00 17.56 -2.75
CA GLY A 247 -15.59 17.35 -1.36
C GLY A 247 -16.70 17.67 -0.36
N PRO A 248 -16.57 17.24 0.91
CA PRO A 248 -17.57 17.48 1.93
C PRO A 248 -17.61 18.96 2.35
N THR A 249 -18.82 19.46 2.56
CA THR A 249 -19.08 20.81 3.10
C THR A 249 -18.86 20.88 4.61
N ALA A 250 -19.03 19.75 5.30
CA ALA A 250 -18.75 19.63 6.73
C ALA A 250 -17.26 19.39 7.01
N ALA A 251 -16.80 19.82 8.18
CA ALA A 251 -15.44 19.52 8.63
C ALA A 251 -15.23 18.01 8.78
N LEU A 252 -14.12 17.50 8.24
CA LEU A 252 -13.74 16.09 8.33
C LEU A 252 -13.36 15.72 9.77
N PHE A 253 -12.62 16.58 10.45
CA PHE A 253 -12.33 16.47 11.88
C PHE A 253 -12.69 17.78 12.61
N PRO A 254 -13.27 17.71 13.83
CA PRO A 254 -13.62 18.91 14.59
C PRO A 254 -12.40 19.81 14.83
N GLY A 255 -12.52 21.09 14.48
CA GLY A 255 -11.45 22.07 14.66
C GLY A 255 -10.27 21.96 13.70
N VAL A 256 -10.33 21.06 12.69
CA VAL A 256 -9.30 20.93 11.65
C VAL A 256 -9.87 21.40 10.32
N PRO A 257 -9.25 22.39 9.66
CA PRO A 257 -9.65 22.78 8.32
C PRO A 257 -9.54 21.63 7.31
N ASN A 258 -10.56 21.50 6.45
CA ASN A 258 -10.51 20.59 5.31
C ASN A 258 -9.38 21.02 4.35
N GLN A 259 -8.86 20.09 3.55
CA GLN A 259 -7.81 20.42 2.59
C GLN A 259 -8.35 21.43 1.55
N PRO A 260 -7.52 22.40 1.13
CA PRO A 260 -7.93 23.36 0.11
C PRO A 260 -8.22 22.67 -1.24
N PRO A 261 -8.96 23.33 -2.14
CA PRO A 261 -9.04 22.91 -3.55
C PRO A 261 -7.66 22.80 -4.18
#